data_AF-A0A7V2H0X0-F1
#
_entry.id   AF-A0A7V2H0X0-F1
#
_cell.length_a   1.000
_cell.length_b   1.000
_cell.length_c   1.000
_cell.angle_alpha   90.00
_cell.angle_beta   90.00
_cell.angle_gamma   90.00
#
_symmetry.space_group_name_H-M   'P 1'
#
loop_
_entity.id
_entity.type
_entity.pdbx_description
1 polymer ?
#
loop_
_entity_poly.entity_id
_entity_poly.type
_entity_poly.pdbx_seq_one_letter_code
_entity_poly.pdbx_strand_id
1 'polypeptide(L)'
;MSRLSARTRIGAGGRIVIPQPMREALGVKVGDDLLLEIDESGLHVRSVRHAVKLAQQTVAKYVKPGRSLAAELIAERRREAERE
;
A
#
# COMPACT_ATOMS: atom_id res chain seq x y z
N MET A 1 -10.59 -2.49 15.85
CA MET A 1 -10.13 -3.79 15.33
C MET A 1 -9.26 -4.44 16.39
N SER A 2 -9.44 -5.74 16.65
CA SER A 2 -8.56 -6.48 17.57
C SER A 2 -7.16 -6.62 16.97
N ARG A 3 -6.11 -6.53 17.81
CA ARG A 3 -4.72 -6.70 17.38
C ARG A 3 -4.48 -8.19 17.11
N LEU A 4 -4.18 -8.56 15.86
CA LEU A 4 -3.71 -9.91 15.52
C LEU A 4 -2.21 -10.00 15.79
N SER A 5 -1.78 -11.02 16.53
CA SER A 5 -0.37 -11.31 16.78
C SER A 5 -0.10 -12.81 16.66
N ALA A 6 1.01 -13.19 16.04
CA ALA A 6 1.45 -14.56 15.91
C ALA A 6 2.98 -14.60 15.92
N ARG A 7 3.55 -15.61 16.59
CA ARG A 7 4.99 -15.87 16.56
C ARG A 7 5.30 -16.79 15.38
N THR A 8 6.18 -16.38 14.50
CA THR A 8 6.65 -17.17 13.36
C THR A 8 8.18 -17.29 13.39
N ARG A 9 8.74 -18.17 12.58
CA ARG A 9 10.20 -18.35 12.41
C ARG A 9 10.57 -18.06 10.96
N ILE A 10 11.80 -17.58 10.75
CA ILE A 10 12.37 -17.48 9.41
C ILE A 10 12.70 -18.91 8.94
N GLY A 11 12.08 -19.32 7.85
CA GLY A 11 12.33 -20.61 7.20
C GLY A 11 13.53 -20.57 6.26
N ALA A 12 13.80 -21.70 5.61
CA ALA A 12 14.86 -21.81 4.61
C ALA A 12 14.70 -20.77 3.49
N GLY A 13 15.80 -20.14 3.09
CA GLY A 13 15.82 -19.09 2.08
C GLY A 13 15.21 -17.75 2.54
N GLY A 14 15.13 -17.50 3.85
CA GLY A 14 14.75 -16.19 4.39
C GLY A 14 13.24 -15.90 4.38
N ARG A 15 12.40 -16.90 4.13
CA ARG A 15 10.94 -16.72 4.01
C ARG A 15 10.26 -16.73 5.38
N ILE A 16 9.25 -15.90 5.55
CA ILE A 16 8.32 -15.94 6.68
C ILE A 16 6.94 -16.39 6.22
N VAL A 17 6.27 -17.20 7.03
CA VAL A 17 4.87 -17.58 6.77
C VAL A 17 3.96 -16.57 7.44
N ILE A 18 3.11 -15.90 6.65
CA ILE A 18 2.01 -15.06 7.15
C ILE A 18 0.80 -15.98 7.44
N PRO A 19 0.35 -16.10 8.70
CA PRO A 19 -0.80 -16.92 9.07
C PRO A 19 -2.08 -16.50 8.34
N GLN A 20 -2.99 -17.45 8.11
CA GLN A 20 -4.23 -17.23 7.36
C GLN A 20 -5.06 -16.02 7.87
N PRO A 21 -5.34 -15.86 9.18
CA PRO A 21 -6.15 -14.74 9.65
C PRO A 21 -5.52 -13.37 9.34
N MET A 22 -4.19 -13.31 9.30
CA MET A 22 -3.47 -12.08 8.95
C MET A 22 -3.51 -11.82 7.44
N ARG A 23 -3.44 -12.85 6.59
CA ARG A 23 -3.61 -12.69 5.14
C ARG A 23 -5.00 -12.15 4.80
N GLU A 24 -6.03 -12.68 5.45
CA GLU A 24 -7.42 -12.21 5.31
C GLU A 24 -7.57 -10.74 5.74
N ALA A 25 -7.00 -10.38 6.90
CA ALA A 25 -7.02 -8.99 7.38
C ALA A 25 -6.25 -8.02 6.47
N LEU A 26 -5.16 -8.48 5.84
CA LEU A 26 -4.41 -7.71 4.84
C LEU A 26 -5.11 -7.66 3.48
N GLY A 27 -6.10 -8.53 3.25
CA GLY A 27 -6.83 -8.65 1.98
C GLY A 27 -5.97 -9.18 0.84
N VAL A 28 -5.01 -10.08 1.13
CA VAL A 28 -4.03 -10.59 0.16
C VAL A 28 -4.24 -12.07 -0.13
N LYS A 29 -3.96 -12.46 -1.38
CA LYS A 29 -4.06 -13.82 -1.90
C LYS A 29 -2.69 -14.32 -2.38
N VAL A 30 -2.61 -15.61 -2.70
CA VAL A 30 -1.41 -16.19 -3.32
C VAL A 30 -1.20 -15.53 -4.68
N GLY A 31 0.03 -15.04 -4.92
CA GLY A 31 0.39 -14.31 -6.14
C GLY A 31 0.23 -12.79 -6.04
N ASP A 32 -0.38 -12.27 -4.97
CA ASP A 32 -0.42 -10.82 -4.76
C ASP A 32 0.95 -10.30 -4.30
N ASP A 33 1.31 -9.12 -4.81
CA ASP A 33 2.49 -8.39 -4.36
C ASP A 33 2.27 -7.77 -2.97
N LEU A 34 3.33 -7.82 -2.16
CA LEU A 34 3.41 -7.17 -0.86
C LEU A 34 4.53 -6.14 -0.86
N LEU A 35 4.29 -5.03 -0.18
CA LEU A 35 5.31 -4.04 0.12
C LEU A 35 5.93 -4.36 1.48
N LEU A 36 7.26 -4.46 1.52
CA LEU A 36 8.05 -4.62 2.73
C LEU A 36 8.81 -3.32 2.99
N GLU A 37 8.64 -2.76 4.19
CA GLU A 37 9.32 -1.54 4.62
C GLU A 37 10.00 -1.80 5.96
N ILE A 38 11.20 -1.28 6.17
CA ILE A 38 11.90 -1.36 7.45
C ILE A 38 12.12 0.06 7.97
N ASP A 39 11.74 0.28 9.22
CA ASP A 39 12.05 1.51 9.98
C ASP A 39 12.50 1.15 11.41
N GLU A 40 12.61 2.16 12.28
CA GLU A 40 13.05 2.00 13.68
C GLU A 40 12.14 1.06 14.50
N SER A 41 10.89 0.88 14.10
CA SER A 41 9.94 -0.01 14.78
C SER A 41 9.94 -1.44 14.24
N GLY A 42 10.62 -1.69 13.12
CA GLY A 42 10.84 -3.02 12.55
C GLY A 42 10.34 -3.19 11.12
N LEU A 43 10.10 -4.45 10.74
CA LEU A 43 9.59 -4.83 9.41
C LEU A 43 8.07 -4.66 9.35
N HIS A 44 7.63 -3.79 8.45
CA HIS A 44 6.23 -3.60 8.10
C HIS A 44 5.91 -4.32 6.80
N VAL A 45 4.79 -5.04 6.79
CA VAL A 45 4.27 -5.72 5.60
C VAL A 45 2.90 -5.14 5.27
N ARG A 46 2.75 -4.63 4.05
CA ARG A 46 1.49 -4.02 3.57
C ARG A 46 1.09 -4.63 2.23
N SER A 47 -0.20 -4.70 1.96
CA SER A 47 -0.65 -4.89 0.57
C SER A 47 -0.42 -3.60 -0.22
N VAL A 48 -0.11 -3.72 -1.52
CA VAL A 48 0.10 -2.54 -2.39
C VAL A 48 -1.11 -1.60 -2.36
N ARG A 49 -2.32 -2.16 -2.37
CA ARG A 49 -3.57 -1.38 -2.26
C ARG A 49 -3.63 -0.56 -0.97
N HIS A 50 -3.22 -1.13 0.15
CA HIS A 50 -3.21 -0.42 1.42
C HIS A 50 -2.13 0.66 1.45
N ALA A 51 -0.94 0.40 0.89
CA ALA A 51 0.11 1.41 0.77
C ALA A 51 -0.35 2.62 -0.07
N VAL A 52 -0.99 2.37 -1.22
CA VAL A 52 -1.59 3.42 -2.06
C VAL A 52 -2.63 4.22 -1.29
N LYS A 53 -3.53 3.54 -0.55
CA LYS A 53 -4.55 4.22 0.27
C LYS A 53 -3.92 5.11 1.34
N LEU A 54 -2.86 4.67 2.00
CA LEU A 54 -2.16 5.46 3.02
C LEU A 54 -1.46 6.69 2.41
N ALA A 55 -0.83 6.52 1.24
CA ALA A 55 -0.24 7.62 0.49
C ALA A 55 -1.32 8.65 0.09
N GLN A 56 -2.45 8.18 -0.46
CA GLN A 56 -3.59 9.04 -0.80
C GLN A 56 -4.14 9.79 0.42
N GLN A 57 -4.28 9.12 1.57
CA GLN A 57 -4.72 9.76 2.82
C GLN A 57 -3.73 10.82 3.31
N THR A 58 -2.43 10.56 3.17
CA THR A 58 -1.38 11.53 3.53
C THR A 58 -1.46 12.76 2.63
N VAL A 59 -1.57 12.58 1.32
CA VAL A 59 -1.69 13.68 0.36
C VAL A 59 -3.00 14.46 0.56
N ALA A 60 -4.11 13.78 0.83
CA ALA A 60 -5.42 14.42 1.03
C ALA A 60 -5.42 15.50 2.11
N LYS A 61 -4.55 15.42 3.13
CA LYS A 61 -4.38 16.44 4.17
C LYS A 61 -3.96 17.81 3.62
N TYR A 62 -3.37 17.85 2.42
CA TYR A 62 -2.85 19.05 1.78
C TYR A 62 -3.72 19.53 0.61
N VAL A 63 -4.81 18.82 0.29
CA VAL A 63 -5.67 19.14 -0.86
C VAL A 63 -6.89 19.93 -0.40
N LYS A 64 -7.18 21.05 -1.08
CA LYS A 64 -8.38 21.86 -0.82
C LYS A 64 -9.65 21.07 -1.13
N PRO A 65 -10.74 21.22 -0.36
CA PRO A 65 -12.03 20.60 -0.68
C PRO A 65 -12.49 20.90 -2.11
N GLY A 66 -13.02 19.90 -2.80
CA GLY A 66 -13.52 20.03 -4.18
C GLY A 66 -12.45 20.03 -5.28
N ARG A 67 -11.16 19.97 -4.93
CA ARG A 67 -10.05 19.90 -5.90
C ARG A 67 -9.66 18.45 -6.18
N SER A 68 -9.53 18.08 -7.45
CA SER A 68 -9.08 16.75 -7.89
C SER A 68 -7.73 16.82 -8.62
N LEU A 69 -6.64 16.52 -7.89
CA LEU A 69 -5.30 16.49 -8.47
C LEU A 69 -5.17 15.48 -9.62
N ALA A 70 -5.88 14.35 -9.53
CA ALA A 70 -5.88 13.34 -10.59
C ALA A 70 -6.53 13.87 -11.87
N ALA A 71 -7.66 14.59 -11.76
CA ALA A 71 -8.32 15.19 -12.91
C ALA A 71 -7.45 16.27 -13.56
N GLU A 72 -6.78 17.09 -12.75
CA GLU A 72 -5.83 18.11 -13.23
C GLU A 72 -4.69 17.47 -14.02
N LEU A 73 -4.07 16.42 -13.46
CA LEU A 73 -2.98 15.70 -14.12
C LEU A 73 -3.43 15.05 -15.44
N ILE A 74 -4.59 14.40 -15.46
CA ILE A 74 -5.14 13.79 -16.69
C ILE A 74 -5.37 14.86 -17.76
N ALA A 75 -5.92 16.02 -17.39
CA ALA A 75 -6.14 17.13 -18.32
C ALA A 75 -4.82 17.70 -18.86
N GLU A 76 -3.79 17.78 -18.03
CA GLU A 76 -2.45 18.18 -18.44
C GLU A 76 -1.84 17.20 -19.45
N ARG A 77 -1.86 15.90 -19.15
CA ARG A 77 -1.34 14.85 -20.05
C ARG A 77 -2.04 14.82 -21.41
N ARG A 78 -3.34 15.08 -21.45
CA ARG A 78 -4.09 15.18 -22.72
C ARG A 78 -3.63 16.37 -23.55
N ARG A 79 -3.45 17.54 -22.93
CA ARG A 79 -2.94 18.74 -23.61
C ARG A 79 -1.52 18.58 -24.12
N GLU A 80 -0.67 17.85 -23.39
CA GLU A 80 0.69 17.51 -23.85
C GLU A 80 0.63 16.62 -25.10
N ALA A 81 -0.17 15.55 -25.06
CA ALA A 81 -0.31 14.62 -26.19
C ALA A 81 -0.93 15.24 -27.46
N GLU A 82 -1.70 16.33 -27.34
CA GLU A 82 -2.23 17.09 -28.47
C GLU A 82 -1.20 18.02 -29.13
N ARG A 83 -0.06 18.28 -28.47
CA ARG A 83 1.01 19.17 -28.94
C ARG A 83 2.21 18.42 -29.54
N GLU A 84 2.27 17.11 -29.36
CA GLU A 84 3.22 16.19 -29.99
C GLU A 84 2.59 15.54 -31.24
#